data_AF-X0ZXL3-F1
#
_entry.id   AF-X0ZXL3-F1
#
_cell.length_a   1.000
_cell.length_b   1.000
_cell.length_c   1.000
_cell.angle_alpha   90.00
_cell.angle_beta   90.00
_cell.angle_gamma   90.00
#
_symmetry.space_group_name_H-M   'P 1'
#
loop_
_entity.id
_entity.type
_entity.pdbx_description
1 polymer ?
#
loop_
_entity_poly.entity_id
_entity_poly.type
_entity_poly.pdbx_seq_one_letter_code
_entity_poly.pdbx_strand_id
1 'polypeptide(L)' 'PSQITLKEIVQTLEGGISFVECVKNPSVCPRVSKCATRGIWEKLDEKISAELSSVTLEDLMNSQKEIN' A
#
# COMPACT_ATOMS: atom_id res chain seq x y z
N PRO A 1 9.87 -13.78 -12.08
CA PRO A 1 8.68 -13.86 -11.19
C PRO A 1 7.68 -12.74 -11.54
N SER A 2 7.19 -12.78 -12.78
CA SER A 2 6.45 -11.71 -13.45
C SER A 2 4.98 -11.59 -13.05
N GLN A 3 4.47 -12.48 -12.21
CA GLN A 3 3.07 -12.48 -11.75
C GLN A 3 2.94 -12.10 -10.27
N ILE A 4 4.06 -11.88 -9.57
CA ILE A 4 4.08 -11.50 -8.16
C ILE A 4 4.30 -10.00 -8.10
N THR A 5 3.31 -9.25 -7.63
CA THR A 5 3.38 -7.80 -7.43
C THR A 5 4.06 -7.43 -6.11
N LEU A 6 4.64 -6.24 -6.03
CA LEU A 6 5.17 -5.74 -4.75
C LEU A 6 4.06 -5.59 -3.71
N LYS A 7 2.83 -5.28 -4.13
CA LYS A 7 1.67 -5.23 -3.24
C LYS A 7 1.43 -6.58 -2.55
N GLU A 8 1.46 -7.69 -3.28
CA GLU A 8 1.27 -9.03 -2.69
C GLU A 8 2.36 -9.36 -1.67
N ILE A 9 3.61 -8.98 -1.96
CA ILE A 9 4.74 -9.16 -1.04
C ILE A 9 4.50 -8.35 0.24
N VAL A 10 4.20 -7.05 0.13
CA VAL A 10 3.94 -6.17 1.28
C VAL A 10 2.73 -6.65 2.07
N GLN A 11 1.65 -7.08 1.41
CA GLN A 11 0.47 -7.62 2.09
C GLN A 11 0.78 -8.89 2.88
N THR A 12 1.61 -9.78 2.33
CA THR A 12 1.98 -11.04 2.98
C THR A 12 2.88 -10.82 4.20
N LEU A 13 3.82 -9.88 4.11
CA LEU A 13 4.81 -9.65 5.17
C LEU A 13 4.31 -8.67 6.24
N GLU A 14 3.63 -7.61 5.85
CA GLU A 14 3.24 -6.48 6.73
C GLU A 14 1.74 -6.45 7.06
N GLY A 15 0.92 -7.29 6.43
CA GLY A 15 -0.52 -7.34 6.67
C GLY A 15 -1.33 -6.23 5.99
N GLY A 16 -0.76 -5.54 5.00
CA GLY A 16 -1.44 -4.58 4.14
C GLY A 16 -0.77 -3.21 4.05
N ILE A 17 -1.40 -2.30 3.32
CA ILE A 17 -0.95 -0.92 3.15
C ILE A 17 -2.02 -0.04 3.80
N SER A 18 -1.73 0.49 4.98
CA SER A 18 -2.52 1.58 5.55
C SER A 18 -1.67 2.39 6.51
N PHE A 19 -1.57 3.70 6.27
CA PHE A 19 -0.76 4.59 7.13
C PHE A 19 -1.37 4.84 8.49
N VAL A 20 -2.70 4.76 8.58
CA VAL A 20 -3.43 5.03 9.81
C VAL A 20 -4.48 3.95 10.01
N GLU A 21 -4.48 3.38 11.22
CA GLU A 21 -5.34 2.25 11.56
C GLU A 21 -6.84 2.52 11.33
N CYS A 22 -7.28 3.77 11.48
CA CYS A 22 -8.68 4.15 11.30
C CYS A 22 -9.16 4.19 9.84
N VAL A 23 -8.27 4.06 8.86
CA VAL A 23 -8.65 3.82 7.46
C VAL A 23 -9.03 2.35 7.28
N LYS A 24 -8.17 1.42 7.72
CA LYS A 24 -8.40 -0.03 7.67
C LYS A 24 -9.52 -0.49 8.60
N ASN A 25 -9.53 0.02 9.84
CA ASN A 25 -10.45 -0.37 10.90
C ASN A 25 -11.17 0.86 11.48
N PRO A 26 -12.26 1.34 10.85
CA PRO A 26 -12.96 2.55 11.27
C PRO A 26 -13.43 2.55 12.75
N SER A 27 -13.70 1.37 13.31
CA SER A 27 -14.15 1.21 14.70
C SER A 27 -13.12 1.65 15.74
N VAL A 28 -11.82 1.71 15.40
CA VAL A 28 -10.75 2.07 16.33
C VAL A 28 -10.71 3.58 16.64
N CYS A 29 -11.43 4.40 15.86
CA CYS A 29 -11.37 5.85 15.98
C CYS A 29 -12.78 6.46 16.05
N PRO A 30 -13.16 7.09 17.18
CA PRO A 30 -14.47 7.72 17.33
C PRO A 30 -14.66 8.98 16.46
N ARG A 31 -13.58 9.45 15.83
CA ARG A 31 -13.60 10.65 14.98
C ARG A 31 -13.85 10.33 13.50
N VAL A 32 -13.96 9.07 13.08
CA VAL A 32 -14.04 8.70 11.65
C VAL A 32 -15.05 9.55 10.87
N SER A 33 -16.24 9.77 11.43
CA SER A 33 -17.32 10.54 10.78
C SER A 33 -17.06 12.04 10.64
N LYS A 34 -16.08 12.59 11.37
CA LYS A 34 -15.76 14.04 11.41
C LYS A 34 -14.27 14.34 11.29
N CYS A 35 -13.47 13.38 10.86
CA CYS A 35 -12.02 13.52 10.73
C CYS A 35 -11.67 13.91 9.29
N ALA A 36 -11.53 15.21 9.04
CA ALA A 36 -11.23 15.73 7.69
C ALA A 36 -9.95 15.13 7.07
N THR A 37 -8.96 14.78 7.89
CA THR A 37 -7.69 14.19 7.42
C THR A 37 -7.83 12.74 6.98
N ARG A 38 -8.86 12.01 7.44
CA ARG A 38 -9.06 10.59 7.08
C ARG A 38 -9.21 10.40 5.57
N GLY A 39 -9.94 11.29 4.90
CA GLY A 39 -10.09 11.23 3.44
C GLY A 39 -8.78 11.48 2.68
N ILE A 40 -7.80 12.19 3.27
CA ILE A 40 -6.46 12.33 2.69
C ILE A 40 -5.68 11.01 2.82
N TRP A 41 -5.78 10.36 3.98
CA TRP A 41 -5.16 9.06 4.21
C TRP A 41 -5.72 7.97 3.28
N GLU A 42 -7.04 7.92 3.07
CA GLU A 42 -7.65 6.99 2.11
C GLU A 42 -7.10 7.17 0.69
N LYS A 43 -7.02 8.42 0.22
CA LYS A 43 -6.47 8.73 -1.11
C LYS A 43 -5.01 8.34 -1.24
N LEU A 44 -4.22 8.47 -0.16
CA LEU A 44 -2.81 8.10 -0.17
C LEU A 44 -2.65 6.57 -0.17
N ASP A 45 -3.43 5.86 0.66
CA ASP A 45 -3.46 4.40 0.69
C ASP A 45 -3.80 3.84 -0.70
N GLU A 46 -4.80 4.40 -1.39
CA GLU A 46 -5.17 4.02 -2.76
C GLU A 46 -4.03 4.22 -3.75
N LYS A 47 -3.39 5.39 -3.74
CA LYS A 47 -2.28 5.73 -4.66
C LYS A 47 -1.10 4.79 -4.48
N ILE A 48 -0.73 4.50 -3.23
CA ILE A 48 0.42 3.63 -2.96
C ILE A 48 0.08 2.17 -3.23
N SER A 49 -1.14 1.75 -2.91
CA SER A 49 -1.63 0.42 -3.33
C SER A 49 -1.57 0.26 -4.85
N ALA A 50 -1.96 1.28 -5.62
CA ALA A 50 -1.89 1.23 -7.07
C ALA A 50 -0.44 1.14 -7.58
N GLU A 51 0.47 1.94 -7.02
CA GLU A 51 1.90 1.90 -7.36
C GLU A 51 2.54 0.54 -7.04
N LEU A 52 2.28 -0.02 -5.86
CA LEU A 52 2.81 -1.33 -5.51
C LEU A 52 2.18 -2.47 -6.33
N SER A 53 0.98 -2.26 -6.89
CA SER A 53 0.35 -3.22 -7.81
C SER A 53 0.90 -3.14 -9.23
N SER A 54 1.48 -2.00 -9.63
CA SER A 54 1.99 -1.80 -11.00
C SER A 54 3.38 -2.39 -11.21
N VAL A 55 4.09 -2.72 -10.14
CA VAL A 55 5.47 -3.25 -10.17
C VAL A 55 5.48 -4.71 -9.73
N THR A 56 6.12 -5.55 -10.54
CA THR A 56 6.34 -6.97 -10.22
C THR A 56 7.70 -7.19 -9.55
N LEU A 57 7.86 -8.34 -8.89
CA LEU A 57 9.15 -8.77 -8.37
C LEU A 57 10.21 -8.91 -9.47
N GLU A 58 9.78 -9.29 -10.68
CA GLU A 58 10.67 -9.35 -11.84
C GLU A 58 11.16 -7.98 -12.27
N ASP A 59 10.27 -6.98 -12.31
CA ASP A 59 10.65 -5.60 -12.64
C ASP A 59 11.70 -5.08 -11.65
N LEU A 60 11.48 -5.31 -10.35
CA LEU A 60 12.43 -4.91 -9.30
C LEU A 60 13.80 -5.59 -9.47
N MET A 61 13.81 -6.90 -9.78
CA MET A 61 15.05 -7.63 -10.05
C MET A 61 15.78 -7.10 -11.29
N ASN A 62 15.04 -6.70 -12.32
CA ASN A 62 15.63 -6.14 -13.53
C ASN A 62 16.21 -4.74 -13.27
N SER A 63 15.50 -3.86 -12.57
CA SER A 63 16.03 -2.54 -12.16
C SER A 63 17.30 -2.66 -11.32
N GLN A 64 17.39 -3.65 -10.41
CA GLN A 64 18.61 -3.87 -9.62
C GLN A 64 19.81 -4.31 -10.48
N LYS A 65 19.59 -5.04 -11.57
CA LYS A 65 20.67 -5.41 -12.51
C LYS A 65 21.15 -4.22 -13.33
N GLU A 66 20.30 -3.22 -13.59
CA GLU A 66 20.68 -2.01 -14.32
C GLU A 66 21.50 -1.03 -13.46
N ILE A 67 21.29 -1.06 -12.14
CA ILE A 67 22.02 -0.21 -11.17
C ILE A 67 23.40 -0.79 -10.81
N ASN A 68 23.60 -2.09 -11.03
CA ASN A 68 24.85 -2.82 -10.76
C ASN A 68 25.74 -2.94 -12.00
#